data_AF-A0A146K4R4-F1
#
_entry.id   AF-A0A146K4R4-F1
#
_cell.length_a   1.000
_cell.length_b   1.000
_cell.length_c   1.000
_cell.angle_alpha   90.00
_cell.angle_beta   90.00
_cell.angle_gamma   90.00
#
_symmetry.space_group_name_H-M   'P 1'
#
loop_
_entity.id
_entity.type
_entity.pdbx_description
1 polymer ?
#
loop_
_entity_poly.entity_id
_entity_poly.type
_entity_poly.pdbx_seq_one_letter_code
_entity_poly.pdbx_strand_id
1 'polypeptide(L)'
;FTLEIQGQEFQVIESGNGLNQPELLSFAAGEITVRYSSTFSPLTPFMLEEFLRPEAIKTYQQLPNAKKNEITKLLNGLRFLSYKEKLLAGSWRFLTYFGRDSLISLRMIAPIIKVEVIEAGIHGMATHLKEDGQISHEEDLGDFAYVDQIQQMCKAKLFNIEPEQFVDEVNNYNMVDETYLAVPLLLDYFYLNGTELFKSTNPNYVPILLNINFILHEAMNKNLVAIHQNSHVGDWRDSNPGLGWGTYSLAVNAGHIPAALLSIIKLLQNNVWDLSIMKQIASDLKLDDIVQIIENQQLLIQISNQWNNNWKRFLYTLQDSERKQALERHRDYVKKNSSASPYLDGFLALSLSNEKQIIPIINSDVLFMLLDLQIDDKAMNLILEPFNVEFPDGLFSEIGNFVASAAMAPDELVVPNPPGTTKFSSYLQMFDNLQYHGEVVWAWHLVLMKIAINKQLGKWITPAPITKLSPSQHDLLTKTLTKFNIMMLKIGGQASELWTWIYKNGKLVQQPYGQSNGDDTSNAEQLWSVAGLGPLLWDYMQMTWLQLHIVETIFIIITIVVVIAGFILGVLYLIKQKTKANYEAININQKVQE
;
A
#
# COMPACT_ATOMS: atom_id res chain seq x y z
N PHE A 1 -29.18 -13.75 15.19
CA PHE A 1 -29.71 -12.74 14.26
C PHE A 1 -30.91 -13.31 13.49
N THR A 2 -31.87 -12.48 13.09
CA THR A 2 -32.99 -12.91 12.23
C THR A 2 -32.72 -12.43 10.81
N LEU A 3 -32.63 -13.34 9.86
CA LEU A 3 -32.44 -13.04 8.45
C LEU A 3 -33.80 -13.24 7.77
N GLU A 4 -34.43 -12.17 7.31
CA GLU A 4 -35.60 -12.30 6.42
C GLU A 4 -35.08 -12.33 4.98
N ILE A 5 -35.49 -13.30 4.16
CA ILE A 5 -35.27 -13.29 2.70
C ILE A 5 -36.64 -13.47 2.05
N GLN A 6 -37.08 -12.48 1.25
CA GLN A 6 -38.36 -12.52 0.52
C GLN A 6 -39.59 -12.81 1.42
N GLY A 7 -39.66 -12.26 2.63
CA GLY A 7 -40.78 -12.51 3.55
C GLY A 7 -40.68 -13.81 4.34
N GLN A 8 -39.63 -14.60 4.13
CA GLN A 8 -39.36 -15.82 4.88
C GLN A 8 -38.29 -15.53 5.94
N GLU A 9 -38.66 -15.67 7.22
CA GLU A 9 -37.72 -15.52 8.33
C GLU A 9 -36.89 -16.80 8.49
N PHE A 10 -35.57 -16.60 8.55
CA PHE A 10 -34.58 -17.59 8.91
C PHE A 10 -33.98 -17.17 10.26
N GLN A 11 -34.12 -18.04 11.25
CA GLN A 11 -33.30 -17.93 12.44
C GLN A 11 -31.98 -18.63 12.17
N VAL A 12 -30.89 -17.88 12.20
CA VAL A 12 -29.58 -18.52 12.30
C VAL A 12 -29.39 -18.92 13.75
N ILE A 13 -29.48 -20.23 13.98
CA ILE A 13 -29.21 -20.85 15.27
C ILE A 13 -27.69 -20.87 15.42
N GLU A 14 -27.18 -20.01 16.31
CA GLU A 14 -25.80 -20.12 16.78
C GLU A 14 -25.65 -21.42 17.57
N SER A 15 -25.16 -22.45 16.91
CA SER A 15 -24.54 -23.59 17.59
C SER A 15 -23.24 -23.95 16.90
N GLY A 16 -22.14 -23.42 17.45
CA GLY A 16 -20.84 -24.09 17.49
C GLY A 16 -19.98 -24.13 16.21
N ASN A 17 -18.74 -23.67 16.35
CA ASN A 17 -17.52 -24.16 15.68
C ASN A 17 -17.66 -24.57 14.21
N GLY A 18 -18.08 -23.68 13.32
CA GLY A 18 -17.71 -23.66 11.88
C GLY A 18 -17.86 -24.94 11.04
N LEU A 19 -18.57 -25.97 11.52
CA LEU A 19 -18.62 -27.31 10.90
C LEU A 19 -20.02 -27.77 10.55
N ASN A 20 -21.04 -26.91 10.69
CA ASN A 20 -22.35 -27.21 10.12
C ASN A 20 -22.33 -26.90 8.62
N GLN A 21 -22.71 -27.89 7.81
CA GLN A 21 -22.80 -27.72 6.36
C GLN A 21 -23.68 -26.50 6.03
N PRO A 22 -23.23 -25.59 5.16
CA PRO A 22 -24.07 -24.47 4.76
C PRO A 22 -25.34 -25.02 4.10
N GLU A 23 -26.51 -24.69 4.64
CA GLU A 23 -27.75 -24.91 3.91
C GLU A 23 -27.74 -24.00 2.68
N LEU A 24 -27.56 -24.62 1.51
CA LEU A 24 -27.64 -23.93 0.23
C LEU A 24 -29.10 -23.56 -0.05
N LEU A 25 -29.45 -22.31 0.26
CA LEU A 25 -30.74 -21.72 -0.10
C LEU A 25 -30.70 -21.31 -1.58
N SER A 26 -31.54 -21.92 -2.41
CA SER A 26 -31.73 -21.49 -3.80
C SER A 26 -32.96 -20.59 -3.90
N PHE A 27 -32.78 -19.39 -4.44
CA PHE A 27 -33.87 -18.45 -4.74
C PHE A 27 -33.86 -18.10 -6.23
N ALA A 28 -35.02 -17.75 -6.77
CA ALA A 28 -35.10 -17.21 -8.13
C ALA A 28 -34.31 -15.90 -8.21
N ALA A 29 -33.71 -15.61 -9.38
CA ALA A 29 -33.05 -14.33 -9.62
C ALA A 29 -34.03 -13.18 -9.31
N GLY A 30 -33.65 -12.30 -8.39
CA GLY A 30 -34.52 -11.25 -7.87
C GLY A 30 -33.83 -10.43 -6.78
N GLU A 31 -34.58 -9.51 -6.17
CA GLU A 31 -34.11 -8.70 -5.06
C GLU A 31 -34.12 -9.52 -3.77
N ILE A 32 -33.00 -9.46 -3.02
CA ILE A 32 -32.89 -10.02 -1.68
C ILE A 32 -32.88 -8.84 -0.72
N THR A 33 -33.93 -8.70 0.08
CA THR A 33 -33.93 -7.77 1.21
C THR A 33 -33.44 -8.52 2.44
N VAL A 34 -32.35 -8.06 3.05
CA VAL A 34 -31.85 -8.56 4.34
C VAL A 34 -32.20 -7.53 5.41
N ARG A 35 -32.95 -7.92 6.45
CA ARG A 35 -33.13 -7.09 7.65
C ARG A 35 -32.20 -7.58 8.75
N TYR A 36 -31.53 -6.64 9.40
CA TYR A 36 -30.63 -6.89 10.52
C TYR A 36 -30.93 -5.87 11.63
N SER A 37 -30.91 -6.32 12.88
CA SER A 37 -31.05 -5.47 14.06
C SER A 37 -29.82 -5.61 14.94
N SER A 38 -29.20 -4.47 15.27
CA SER A 38 -28.06 -4.36 16.17
C SER A 38 -28.32 -3.29 17.22
N THR A 39 -27.70 -3.44 18.39
CA THR A 39 -27.62 -2.36 19.39
C THR A 39 -26.52 -1.35 19.07
N PHE A 40 -25.61 -1.67 18.15
CA PHE A 40 -24.55 -0.77 17.69
C PHE A 40 -25.04 0.16 16.58
N SER A 41 -24.60 1.43 16.63
CA SER A 41 -24.84 2.37 15.54
C SER A 41 -24.16 1.88 14.26
N PRO A 42 -24.88 1.83 13.12
CA PRO A 42 -24.26 1.44 11.85
C PRO A 42 -23.30 2.53 11.37
N LEU A 43 -22.21 2.12 10.72
CA LEU A 43 -21.34 3.04 9.99
C LEU A 43 -22.07 3.63 8.78
N THR A 44 -21.72 4.86 8.41
CA THR A 44 -22.38 5.58 7.31
C THR A 44 -21.57 5.41 6.02
N PRO A 45 -22.05 4.64 5.01
CA PRO A 45 -21.31 4.41 3.79
C PRO A 45 -21.26 5.67 2.91
N PHE A 46 -20.19 5.82 2.13
CA PHE A 46 -20.14 6.86 1.09
C PHE A 46 -20.96 6.48 -0.15
N MET A 47 -21.80 7.40 -0.62
CA MET A 47 -22.35 7.32 -1.98
C MET A 47 -21.26 7.58 -3.02
N LEU A 48 -21.43 7.12 -4.26
CA LEU A 48 -20.38 7.22 -5.28
C LEU A 48 -19.98 8.68 -5.56
N GLU A 49 -20.97 9.56 -5.61
CA GLU A 49 -20.83 10.99 -5.86
C GLU A 49 -20.25 11.74 -4.65
N GLU A 50 -20.34 11.17 -3.45
CA GLU A 50 -19.68 11.66 -2.23
C GLU A 50 -18.24 11.13 -2.13
N PHE A 51 -17.96 10.00 -2.77
CA PHE A 51 -16.67 9.32 -2.69
C PHE A 51 -15.66 9.86 -3.71
N LEU A 52 -16.04 9.92 -4.99
CA LEU A 52 -15.13 10.28 -6.08
C LEU A 52 -15.17 11.78 -6.42
N ARG A 53 -14.01 12.31 -6.84
CA ARG A 53 -13.93 13.64 -7.46
C ARG A 53 -14.70 13.69 -8.78
N PRO A 54 -15.26 14.85 -9.18
CA PRO A 54 -15.97 14.99 -10.44
C PRO A 54 -15.18 14.53 -11.66
N GLU A 55 -13.87 14.79 -11.68
CA GLU A 55 -12.95 14.37 -12.76
C GLU A 55 -12.81 12.84 -12.81
N ALA A 56 -12.69 12.19 -11.65
CA ALA A 56 -12.62 10.74 -11.56
C ALA A 56 -13.92 10.07 -12.00
N ILE A 57 -15.08 10.63 -11.63
CA ILE A 57 -16.41 10.18 -12.09
C ILE A 57 -16.51 10.29 -13.61
N LYS A 58 -16.12 11.45 -14.17
CA LYS A 58 -16.14 11.69 -15.62
C LYS A 58 -15.26 10.68 -16.35
N THR A 59 -14.04 10.45 -15.88
CA THR A 59 -13.14 9.46 -16.48
C THR A 59 -13.73 8.05 -16.38
N TYR A 60 -14.22 7.65 -15.21
CA TYR A 60 -14.86 6.34 -14.99
C TYR A 60 -16.04 6.10 -15.95
N GLN A 61 -16.87 7.11 -16.19
CA GLN A 61 -18.00 7.02 -17.12
C GLN A 61 -17.56 6.82 -18.57
N GLN A 62 -16.38 7.32 -18.93
CA GLN A 62 -15.80 7.24 -20.29
C GLN A 62 -14.95 5.98 -20.51
N LEU A 63 -14.80 5.10 -19.51
CA LEU A 63 -13.99 3.89 -19.69
C LEU A 63 -14.66 2.88 -20.64
N PRO A 64 -13.86 2.24 -21.52
CA PRO A 64 -14.20 0.99 -22.19
C PRO A 64 -14.86 -0.04 -21.28
N ASN A 65 -15.86 -0.79 -21.76
CA ASN A 65 -16.64 -1.73 -20.93
C ASN A 65 -15.77 -2.72 -20.14
N ALA A 66 -14.73 -3.27 -20.77
CA ALA A 66 -13.84 -4.22 -20.12
C ALA A 66 -13.09 -3.59 -18.93
N LYS A 67 -12.49 -2.41 -19.14
CA LYS A 67 -11.80 -1.65 -18.09
C LYS A 67 -12.76 -1.16 -17.01
N LYS A 68 -13.95 -0.71 -17.42
CA LYS A 68 -14.99 -0.23 -16.52
C LYS A 68 -15.40 -1.32 -15.55
N ASN A 69 -15.63 -2.56 -16.02
CA ASN A 69 -15.98 -3.68 -15.16
C ASN A 69 -14.91 -4.01 -14.10
N GLU A 70 -13.63 -3.95 -14.46
CA GLU A 70 -12.51 -4.14 -13.53
C GLU A 70 -12.49 -3.02 -12.47
N ILE A 71 -12.56 -1.77 -12.91
CA ILE A 71 -12.59 -0.59 -12.03
C ILE A 71 -13.82 -0.60 -11.12
N THR A 72 -15.00 -1.03 -11.61
CA THR A 72 -16.21 -1.14 -10.80
C THR A 72 -16.02 -2.09 -9.62
N LYS A 73 -15.31 -3.22 -9.81
CA LYS A 73 -15.04 -4.17 -8.71
C LYS A 73 -14.15 -3.54 -7.64
N LEU A 74 -13.01 -2.99 -8.04
CA LEU A 74 -12.08 -2.31 -7.12
C LEU A 74 -12.74 -1.13 -6.39
N LEU A 75 -13.56 -0.35 -7.09
CA LEU A 75 -14.28 0.78 -6.53
C LEU A 75 -15.35 0.35 -5.52
N ASN A 76 -16.04 -0.75 -5.79
CA ASN A 76 -17.01 -1.31 -4.85
C ASN A 76 -16.31 -1.83 -3.58
N GLY A 77 -15.19 -2.56 -3.72
CA GLY A 77 -14.38 -3.01 -2.58
C GLY A 77 -13.86 -1.83 -1.75
N LEU A 78 -13.31 -0.81 -2.39
CA LEU A 78 -12.83 0.40 -1.72
C LEU A 78 -13.94 1.15 -0.99
N ARG A 79 -15.10 1.34 -1.62
CA ARG A 79 -16.27 1.98 -0.98
C ARG A 79 -16.84 1.14 0.15
N PHE A 80 -16.84 -0.18 0.01
CA PHE A 80 -17.26 -1.10 1.07
C PHE A 80 -16.38 -1.00 2.32
N LEU A 81 -15.11 -0.64 2.16
CA LEU A 81 -14.15 -0.42 3.23
C LEU A 81 -14.03 1.05 3.67
N SER A 82 -14.85 1.97 3.14
CA SER A 82 -14.78 3.40 3.44
C SER A 82 -16.11 3.94 3.95
N TYR A 83 -16.10 4.46 5.18
CA TYR A 83 -17.27 5.04 5.84
C TYR A 83 -16.96 6.47 6.30
N LYS A 84 -17.99 7.28 6.54
CA LYS A 84 -17.81 8.70 6.94
C LYS A 84 -17.11 8.84 8.30
N GLU A 85 -17.14 7.80 9.11
CA GLU A 85 -16.49 7.73 10.41
C GLU A 85 -15.05 7.22 10.34
N LYS A 86 -14.76 6.23 9.49
CA LYS A 86 -13.44 5.59 9.39
C LYS A 86 -13.32 4.70 8.15
N LEU A 87 -12.09 4.29 7.84
CA LEU A 87 -11.81 3.23 6.88
C LEU A 87 -11.58 1.90 7.63
N LEU A 88 -11.87 0.79 6.96
CA LEU A 88 -11.69 -0.57 7.46
C LEU A 88 -10.57 -1.28 6.70
N ALA A 89 -9.81 -2.14 7.38
CA ALA A 89 -8.64 -2.80 6.80
C ALA A 89 -8.98 -3.91 5.80
N GLY A 90 -9.99 -4.74 6.08
CA GLY A 90 -10.34 -5.84 5.17
C GLY A 90 -11.53 -6.69 5.61
N SER A 91 -12.07 -7.47 4.69
CA SER A 91 -13.27 -8.28 4.91
C SER A 91 -12.98 -9.78 4.83
N TRP A 92 -13.49 -10.64 5.70
CA TRP A 92 -14.40 -10.36 6.83
C TRP A 92 -13.67 -10.31 8.17
N ARG A 93 -12.39 -10.71 8.22
CA ARG A 93 -11.62 -10.84 9.47
C ARG A 93 -11.22 -9.51 10.08
N PHE A 94 -10.96 -8.49 9.24
CA PHE A 94 -10.43 -7.19 9.67
C PHE A 94 -11.42 -6.05 9.37
N LEU A 95 -12.72 -6.29 9.58
CA LEU A 95 -13.80 -5.30 9.39
C LEU A 95 -13.79 -4.28 10.53
N THR A 96 -12.63 -3.69 10.77
CA THR A 96 -12.34 -2.78 11.88
C THR A 96 -11.30 -1.74 11.45
N TYR A 97 -11.10 -0.73 12.29
CA TYR A 97 -10.11 0.32 12.07
C TYR A 97 -8.69 -0.23 12.12
N PHE A 98 -7.87 0.16 11.13
CA PHE A 98 -6.41 0.06 11.20
C PHE A 98 -5.80 1.41 10.82
N GLY A 99 -5.04 2.01 11.73
CA GLY A 99 -4.50 3.35 11.56
C GLY A 99 -3.51 3.44 10.41
N ARG A 100 -2.51 2.57 10.40
CA ARG A 100 -1.48 2.50 9.34
C ARG A 100 -2.10 2.35 7.96
N ASP A 101 -2.93 1.33 7.82
CA ASP A 101 -3.54 0.93 6.57
C ASP A 101 -4.41 2.05 6.01
N SER A 102 -5.19 2.69 6.87
CA SER A 102 -6.01 3.85 6.50
C SER A 102 -5.14 5.03 6.05
N LEU A 103 -4.14 5.40 6.86
CA LEU A 103 -3.30 6.58 6.60
C LEU A 103 -2.46 6.42 5.32
N ILE A 104 -1.88 5.25 5.07
CA ILE A 104 -1.12 4.99 3.83
C ILE A 104 -2.08 4.93 2.64
N SER A 105 -3.22 4.22 2.77
CA SER A 105 -4.16 4.03 1.67
C SER A 105 -4.79 5.32 1.18
N LEU A 106 -5.14 6.23 2.09
CA LEU A 106 -5.69 7.54 1.74
C LEU A 106 -4.74 8.34 0.85
N ARG A 107 -3.43 8.25 1.09
CA ARG A 107 -2.42 8.91 0.25
C ARG A 107 -2.31 8.25 -1.12
N MET A 108 -2.50 6.94 -1.19
CA MET A 108 -2.50 6.20 -2.45
C MET A 108 -3.69 6.54 -3.36
N ILE A 109 -4.87 6.75 -2.76
CA ILE A 109 -6.12 7.03 -3.49
C ILE A 109 -6.51 8.52 -3.54
N ALA A 110 -5.77 9.40 -2.86
CA ALA A 110 -6.02 10.85 -2.78
C ALA A 110 -6.37 11.55 -4.12
N PRO A 111 -5.80 11.18 -5.28
CA PRO A 111 -6.13 11.85 -6.54
C PRO A 111 -7.55 11.58 -7.05
N ILE A 112 -8.20 10.51 -6.59
CA ILE A 112 -9.50 10.08 -7.12
C ILE A 112 -10.64 10.29 -6.14
N ILE A 113 -10.34 10.31 -4.83
CA ILE A 113 -11.33 10.51 -3.78
C ILE A 113 -11.53 12.00 -3.46
N LYS A 114 -12.71 12.36 -2.97
CA LYS A 114 -12.94 13.67 -2.38
C LYS A 114 -12.24 13.80 -1.02
N VAL A 115 -12.09 15.03 -0.57
CA VAL A 115 -11.37 15.37 0.68
C VAL A 115 -12.11 14.88 1.92
N GLU A 116 -13.43 14.73 1.86
CA GLU A 116 -14.27 14.19 2.93
C GLU A 116 -13.93 12.74 3.26
N VAL A 117 -13.41 11.97 2.29
CA VAL A 117 -12.91 10.61 2.54
C VAL A 117 -11.57 10.64 3.30
N ILE A 118 -10.72 11.64 3.01
CA ILE A 118 -9.49 11.88 3.79
C ILE A 118 -9.84 12.34 5.22
N GLU A 119 -10.84 13.22 5.36
CA GLU A 119 -11.34 13.67 6.66
C GLU A 119 -11.91 12.51 7.49
N ALA A 120 -12.58 11.54 6.87
CA ALA A 120 -13.04 10.33 7.56
C ALA A 120 -11.87 9.51 8.12
N GLY A 121 -10.75 9.39 7.39
CA GLY A 121 -9.55 8.74 7.92
C GLY A 121 -8.89 9.51 9.06
N ILE A 122 -8.83 10.85 8.94
CA ILE A 122 -8.31 11.71 10.00
C ILE A 122 -9.22 11.65 11.24
N HIS A 123 -10.53 11.56 11.05
CA HIS A 123 -11.49 11.34 12.13
C HIS A 123 -11.29 9.96 12.79
N GLY A 124 -11.10 8.91 11.99
CA GLY A 124 -10.75 7.57 12.49
C GLY A 124 -9.50 7.62 13.37
N MET A 125 -8.42 8.22 12.89
CA MET A 125 -7.21 8.44 13.70
C MET A 125 -7.51 9.24 14.99
N ALA A 126 -8.20 10.37 14.87
CA ALA A 126 -8.45 11.28 15.98
C ALA A 126 -9.30 10.64 17.10
N THR A 127 -10.12 9.65 16.77
CA THR A 127 -10.97 8.90 17.72
C THR A 127 -10.29 7.67 18.31
N HIS A 128 -9.15 7.24 17.75
CA HIS A 128 -8.36 6.08 18.19
C HIS A 128 -6.95 6.52 18.63
N LEU A 129 -6.86 7.72 19.21
CA LEU A 129 -5.64 8.31 19.73
C LEU A 129 -5.52 8.01 21.22
N LYS A 130 -4.32 7.64 21.67
CA LYS A 130 -3.99 7.56 23.08
C LYS A 130 -3.86 8.96 23.68
N GLU A 131 -4.05 9.09 24.99
CA GLU A 131 -3.95 10.38 25.69
C GLU A 131 -2.62 11.11 25.47
N ASP A 132 -1.53 10.37 25.21
CA ASP A 132 -0.20 10.91 24.96
C ASP A 132 0.05 11.34 23.51
N GLY A 133 -0.87 11.06 22.59
CA GLY A 133 -0.77 11.41 21.17
C GLY A 133 -0.35 10.28 20.23
N GLN A 134 -0.18 9.05 20.73
CA GLN A 134 0.04 7.87 19.88
C GLN A 134 -1.22 7.47 19.12
N ILE A 135 -1.07 7.07 17.87
CA ILE A 135 -2.16 6.58 17.03
C ILE A 135 -2.24 5.07 17.16
N SER A 136 -3.44 4.54 17.34
CA SER A 136 -3.66 3.09 17.41
C SER A 136 -3.35 2.40 16.08
N HIS A 137 -2.69 1.24 16.19
CA HIS A 137 -2.47 0.31 15.09
C HIS A 137 -3.80 -0.25 14.57
N GLU A 138 -4.58 -0.84 15.47
CA GLU A 138 -5.84 -1.53 15.17
C GLU A 138 -6.84 -1.37 16.33
N GLU A 139 -8.13 -1.43 16.00
CA GLU A 139 -9.23 -1.50 16.95
C GLU A 139 -9.75 -2.95 17.04
N ASP A 140 -9.64 -3.57 18.21
CA ASP A 140 -10.18 -4.89 18.48
C ASP A 140 -11.67 -4.82 18.85
N LEU A 141 -12.54 -5.55 18.14
CA LEU A 141 -13.98 -5.48 18.36
C LEU A 141 -14.56 -6.71 19.09
N GLY A 142 -15.57 -6.46 19.93
CA GLY A 142 -16.45 -7.49 20.49
C GLY A 142 -15.75 -8.52 21.40
N ASP A 143 -16.21 -9.78 21.34
CA ASP A 143 -15.70 -10.87 22.19
C ASP A 143 -14.21 -11.15 21.97
N PHE A 144 -13.68 -10.84 20.78
CA PHE A 144 -12.25 -10.99 20.51
C PHE A 144 -11.42 -10.06 21.39
N ALA A 145 -11.80 -8.77 21.47
CA ALA A 145 -11.15 -7.80 22.34
C ALA A 145 -11.17 -8.26 23.80
N TYR A 146 -12.31 -8.78 24.26
CA TYR A 146 -12.48 -9.31 25.61
C TYR A 146 -11.56 -10.51 25.90
N VAL A 147 -11.45 -11.46 24.95
CA VAL A 147 -10.56 -12.62 25.09
C VAL A 147 -9.09 -12.20 25.08
N ASP A 148 -8.70 -11.27 24.21
CA ASP A 148 -7.32 -10.79 24.16
C ASP A 148 -6.94 -10.06 25.45
N GLN A 149 -7.83 -9.21 25.99
CA GLN A 149 -7.66 -8.57 27.30
C GLN A 149 -7.41 -9.61 28.40
N ILE A 150 -8.22 -10.68 28.49
CA ILE A 150 -8.00 -11.76 29.45
C ILE A 150 -6.61 -12.39 29.26
N GLN A 151 -6.17 -12.64 28.03
CA GLN A 151 -4.84 -13.18 27.77
C GLN A 151 -3.72 -12.24 28.22
N GLN A 152 -3.87 -10.95 27.97
CA GLN A 152 -2.92 -9.93 28.42
C GLN A 152 -2.88 -9.84 29.96
N MET A 153 -4.03 -9.88 30.65
CA MET A 153 -4.10 -9.94 32.11
C MET A 153 -3.36 -11.16 32.67
N CYS A 154 -3.56 -12.32 32.04
CA CYS A 154 -2.89 -13.56 32.43
C CYS A 154 -1.38 -13.44 32.29
N LYS A 155 -0.88 -12.86 31.19
CA LYS A 155 0.55 -12.61 30.97
C LYS A 155 1.11 -11.62 32.00
N ALA A 156 0.36 -10.56 32.30
CA ALA A 156 0.74 -9.54 33.28
C ALA A 156 0.54 -9.97 34.74
N LYS A 157 -0.06 -11.14 34.99
CA LYS A 157 -0.43 -11.66 36.31
C LYS A 157 -1.38 -10.74 37.09
N LEU A 158 -2.28 -10.06 36.38
CA LEU A 158 -3.24 -9.13 36.94
C LEU A 158 -4.60 -9.80 37.12
N PHE A 159 -4.70 -10.70 38.10
CA PHE A 159 -5.92 -11.48 38.38
C PHE A 159 -6.88 -10.81 39.36
N ASN A 160 -6.55 -9.60 39.82
CA ASN A 160 -7.27 -8.90 40.91
C ASN A 160 -8.19 -7.78 40.40
N ILE A 161 -8.28 -7.64 39.09
CA ILE A 161 -9.07 -6.65 38.37
C ILE A 161 -9.93 -7.41 37.37
N GLU A 162 -11.13 -6.92 37.08
CA GLU A 162 -11.96 -7.48 36.01
C GLU A 162 -11.40 -7.05 34.63
N PRO A 163 -11.61 -7.80 33.54
CA PRO A 163 -11.12 -7.42 32.20
C PRO A 163 -11.54 -6.01 31.77
N GLU A 164 -12.78 -5.63 32.08
CA GLU A 164 -13.34 -4.31 31.81
C GLU A 164 -12.67 -3.19 32.64
N GLN A 165 -11.93 -3.55 33.69
CA GLN A 165 -11.15 -2.64 34.53
C GLN A 165 -9.66 -2.62 34.16
N PHE A 166 -9.19 -3.61 33.38
CA PHE A 166 -7.78 -3.72 33.01
C PHE A 166 -7.43 -2.82 31.84
N VAL A 167 -8.28 -2.78 30.81
CA VAL A 167 -8.04 -1.95 29.62
C VAL A 167 -9.38 -1.41 29.12
N ASP A 168 -9.55 -0.09 29.17
CA ASP A 168 -10.64 0.64 28.49
C ASP A 168 -10.34 0.82 26.98
N GLU A 169 -9.17 0.36 26.53
CA GLU A 169 -8.69 0.49 25.17
C GLU A 169 -9.04 -0.77 24.36
N VAL A 170 -10.10 -0.63 23.56
CA VAL A 170 -10.37 -1.38 22.32
C VAL A 170 -9.20 -1.23 21.32
N ASN A 171 -8.30 -0.28 21.57
CA ASN A 171 -7.20 0.12 20.70
C ASN A 171 -5.89 -0.58 21.07
N ASN A 172 -5.21 -1.11 20.06
CA ASN A 172 -3.87 -1.68 20.16
C ASN A 172 -2.82 -0.66 19.67
N TYR A 173 -1.69 -0.57 20.38
CA TYR A 173 -0.60 0.37 20.11
C TYR A 173 0.76 -0.36 19.99
N ASN A 174 0.77 -1.60 19.49
CA ASN A 174 1.99 -2.42 19.40
C ASN A 174 2.92 -2.04 18.24
N MET A 175 2.49 -1.14 17.36
CA MET A 175 3.27 -0.62 16.24
C MET A 175 3.66 0.84 16.51
N VAL A 176 4.80 1.27 15.98
CA VAL A 176 5.31 2.62 16.20
C VAL A 176 5.16 3.54 14.99
N ASP A 177 4.81 3.02 13.81
CA ASP A 177 4.87 3.78 12.55
C ASP A 177 3.64 4.67 12.31
N GLU A 178 2.44 4.26 12.72
CA GLU A 178 1.17 4.97 12.55
C GLU A 178 1.26 6.42 12.99
N THR A 179 1.86 6.61 14.16
CA THR A 179 1.99 7.88 14.85
C THR A 179 2.68 8.94 13.99
N TYR A 180 3.57 8.53 13.08
CA TYR A 180 4.33 9.42 12.21
C TYR A 180 3.72 9.59 10.80
N LEU A 181 2.69 8.81 10.46
CA LEU A 181 2.05 8.82 9.14
C LEU A 181 0.95 9.89 8.99
N ALA A 182 0.36 10.33 10.10
CA ALA A 182 -0.75 11.28 10.08
C ALA A 182 -0.36 12.68 9.60
N VAL A 183 0.76 13.24 10.08
CA VAL A 183 1.17 14.61 9.69
C VAL A 183 1.48 14.73 8.19
N PRO A 184 2.19 13.78 7.55
CA PRO A 184 2.32 13.76 6.09
C PRO A 184 0.97 13.73 5.34
N LEU A 185 -0.03 13.00 5.83
CA LEU A 185 -1.38 13.02 5.26
C LEU A 185 -2.06 14.39 5.45
N LEU A 186 -1.88 15.04 6.61
CA LEU A 186 -2.40 16.39 6.86
C LEU A 186 -1.76 17.43 5.92
N LEU A 187 -0.48 17.28 5.59
CA LEU A 187 0.18 18.11 4.59
C LEU A 187 -0.39 17.87 3.19
N ASP A 188 -0.61 16.61 2.82
CA ASP A 188 -1.26 16.29 1.54
C ASP A 188 -2.70 16.86 1.50
N TYR A 189 -3.46 16.79 2.59
CA TYR A 189 -4.78 17.43 2.71
C TYR A 189 -4.69 18.95 2.49
N PHE A 190 -3.72 19.62 3.13
CA PHE A 190 -3.52 21.06 2.96
C PHE A 190 -3.31 21.44 1.49
N TYR A 191 -2.52 20.66 0.74
CA TYR A 191 -2.33 20.90 -0.69
C TYR A 191 -3.59 20.69 -1.53
N LEU A 192 -4.50 19.83 -1.08
CA LEU A 192 -5.72 19.48 -1.79
C LEU A 192 -6.91 20.40 -1.46
N ASN A 193 -7.00 20.86 -0.22
CA ASN A 193 -8.18 21.56 0.30
C ASN A 193 -7.88 22.86 1.08
N GLY A 194 -6.61 23.24 1.20
CA GLY A 194 -6.20 24.42 1.96
C GLY A 194 -6.38 24.23 3.47
N THR A 195 -6.98 25.22 4.13
CA THR A 195 -6.93 25.35 5.60
C THR A 195 -8.21 24.92 6.32
N GLU A 196 -9.21 24.41 5.60
CA GLU A 196 -10.55 24.17 6.15
C GLU A 196 -10.56 23.21 7.35
N LEU A 197 -9.90 22.04 7.23
CA LEU A 197 -9.76 21.10 8.35
C LEU A 197 -9.17 21.73 9.61
N PHE A 198 -8.14 22.56 9.47
CA PHE A 198 -7.42 23.17 10.58
C PHE A 198 -8.23 24.28 11.29
N LYS A 199 -9.36 24.68 10.70
CA LYS A 199 -10.32 25.63 11.26
C LYS A 199 -11.61 24.93 11.74
N SER A 200 -11.80 23.66 11.40
CA SER A 200 -12.99 22.89 11.77
C SER A 200 -12.97 22.53 13.26
N THR A 201 -14.16 22.46 13.86
CA THR A 201 -14.36 21.88 15.20
C THR A 201 -14.72 20.40 15.14
N ASN A 202 -14.92 19.83 13.94
CA ASN A 202 -15.19 18.41 13.70
C ASN A 202 -14.50 17.92 12.40
N PRO A 203 -13.52 16.98 12.46
CA PRO A 203 -12.94 16.44 13.69
C PRO A 203 -12.24 17.54 14.49
N ASN A 204 -12.24 17.40 15.81
CA ASN A 204 -11.50 18.31 16.68
C ASN A 204 -10.01 18.23 16.32
N TYR A 205 -9.33 19.36 16.14
CA TYR A 205 -7.89 19.38 15.86
C TYR A 205 -7.02 19.19 17.11
N VAL A 206 -7.59 19.13 18.31
CA VAL A 206 -6.86 18.80 19.55
C VAL A 206 -6.11 17.45 19.44
N PRO A 207 -6.75 16.34 19.00
CA PRO A 207 -6.05 15.10 18.64
C PRO A 207 -4.83 15.28 17.72
N ILE A 208 -4.91 16.20 16.74
CA ILE A 208 -3.79 16.52 15.86
C ILE A 208 -2.65 17.19 16.65
N LEU A 209 -2.97 18.10 17.56
CA LEU A 209 -1.97 18.74 18.42
C LEU A 209 -1.33 17.75 19.40
N LEU A 210 -2.10 16.82 19.97
CA LEU A 210 -1.56 15.75 20.82
C LEU A 210 -0.54 14.90 20.04
N ASN A 211 -0.91 14.46 18.83
CA ASN A 211 0.00 13.70 17.97
C ASN A 211 1.26 14.50 17.58
N ILE A 212 1.12 15.77 17.19
CA ILE A 212 2.28 16.63 16.90
C ILE A 212 3.18 16.76 18.13
N ASN A 213 2.60 16.96 19.32
CA ASN A 213 3.39 17.06 20.55
C ASN A 213 4.16 15.78 20.83
N PHE A 214 3.53 14.61 20.67
CA PHE A 214 4.21 13.32 20.82
C PHE A 214 5.40 13.17 19.86
N ILE A 215 5.22 13.51 18.58
CA ILE A 215 6.27 13.42 17.57
C ILE A 215 7.44 14.35 17.93
N LEU A 216 7.14 15.57 18.37
CA LEU A 216 8.15 16.53 18.80
C LEU A 216 8.90 16.02 20.04
N HIS A 217 8.18 15.51 21.03
CA HIS A 217 8.75 14.94 22.24
C HIS A 217 9.76 13.83 21.93
N GLU A 218 9.35 12.86 21.10
CA GLU A 218 10.21 11.76 20.66
C GLU A 218 11.43 12.28 19.90
N ALA A 219 11.23 13.21 18.97
CA ALA A 219 12.30 13.73 18.13
C ALA A 219 13.31 14.61 18.89
N MET A 220 12.89 15.28 19.97
CA MET A 220 13.75 16.08 20.85
C MET A 220 14.58 15.21 21.81
N ASN A 221 13.99 14.12 22.30
CA ASN A 221 14.60 13.31 23.37
C ASN A 221 15.33 12.07 22.85
N LYS A 222 15.10 11.67 21.59
CA LYS A 222 15.69 10.47 20.98
C LYS A 222 16.41 10.79 19.68
N ASN A 223 17.30 9.86 19.31
CA ASN A 223 18.00 9.85 18.02
C ASN A 223 17.60 8.67 17.13
N LEU A 224 16.91 7.69 17.73
CA LEU A 224 16.33 6.50 17.12
C LEU A 224 15.13 6.08 17.97
N VAL A 225 14.04 5.68 17.31
CA VAL A 225 12.85 5.08 17.91
C VAL A 225 12.89 3.58 17.68
N ALA A 226 12.92 2.83 18.77
CA ALA A 226 12.84 1.37 18.78
C ALA A 226 11.39 0.92 18.65
N ILE A 227 11.17 -0.27 18.10
CA ILE A 227 9.93 -1.01 18.32
C ILE A 227 9.71 -1.24 19.83
N HIS A 228 8.46 -1.47 20.25
CA HIS A 228 8.14 -1.67 21.66
C HIS A 228 8.93 -2.83 22.29
N GLN A 229 9.27 -2.69 23.56
CA GLN A 229 9.99 -3.73 24.29
C GLN A 229 9.21 -5.05 24.27
N ASN A 230 9.92 -6.15 24.08
CA ASN A 230 9.34 -7.50 23.94
C ASN A 230 8.41 -7.68 22.71
N SER A 231 8.34 -6.71 21.82
CA SER A 231 7.74 -6.88 20.49
C SER A 231 8.79 -7.32 19.48
N HIS A 232 8.33 -7.98 18.42
CA HIS A 232 9.11 -8.35 17.24
C HIS A 232 8.59 -7.69 15.97
N VAL A 233 7.49 -6.96 16.11
CA VAL A 233 6.84 -6.16 15.09
C VAL A 233 6.83 -4.71 15.55
N GLY A 234 6.82 -3.77 14.63
CA GLY A 234 6.74 -2.36 15.01
C GLY A 234 6.65 -1.38 13.86
N ASP A 235 6.62 -1.87 12.63
CA ASP A 235 6.19 -1.10 11.47
C ASP A 235 5.29 -1.98 10.60
N TRP A 236 5.02 -1.53 9.38
CA TRP A 236 4.26 -2.28 8.38
C TRP A 236 4.67 -3.76 8.22
N ARG A 237 5.91 -4.14 8.54
CA ARG A 237 6.37 -5.53 8.52
C ARG A 237 5.90 -6.30 9.76
N ASP A 238 4.60 -6.52 9.85
CA ASP A 238 3.89 -7.14 10.97
C ASP A 238 4.10 -8.67 11.14
N SER A 239 5.13 -9.25 10.51
CA SER A 239 5.56 -10.62 10.79
C SER A 239 6.75 -10.62 11.75
N ASN A 240 6.80 -11.58 12.69
CA ASN A 240 7.91 -11.69 13.65
C ASN A 240 9.33 -11.53 13.06
N PRO A 241 9.73 -12.24 11.98
CA PRO A 241 11.06 -12.06 11.39
C PRO A 241 11.14 -10.88 10.39
N GLY A 242 10.08 -10.09 10.24
CA GLY A 242 9.91 -9.12 9.15
C GLY A 242 11.01 -8.06 9.12
N LEU A 243 11.52 -7.66 10.29
CA LEU A 243 12.65 -6.74 10.45
C LEU A 243 14.01 -7.44 10.57
N GLY A 244 14.08 -8.74 10.30
CA GLY A 244 15.27 -9.56 10.54
C GLY A 244 15.64 -9.62 12.02
N TRP A 245 14.63 -9.54 12.90
CA TRP A 245 14.77 -9.37 14.37
C TRP A 245 15.46 -8.06 14.79
N GLY A 246 15.51 -7.08 13.89
CA GLY A 246 15.95 -5.73 14.22
C GLY A 246 15.01 -5.01 15.18
N THR A 247 15.55 -4.01 15.87
CA THR A 247 14.87 -3.18 16.86
C THR A 247 14.54 -1.80 16.32
N TYR A 248 15.36 -1.27 15.41
CA TYR A 248 15.17 0.06 14.82
C TYR A 248 14.92 -0.09 13.30
N SER A 249 13.69 0.12 12.85
CA SER A 249 13.34 0.05 11.42
C SER A 249 13.87 1.26 10.65
N LEU A 250 14.33 1.03 9.41
CA LEU A 250 14.65 2.09 8.45
C LEU A 250 13.41 2.92 8.11
N ALA A 251 12.25 2.29 7.90
CA ALA A 251 11.01 2.96 7.51
C ALA A 251 10.67 4.08 8.49
N VAL A 252 10.68 3.76 9.79
CA VAL A 252 10.39 4.70 10.88
C VAL A 252 11.47 5.76 11.03
N ASN A 253 12.73 5.32 11.16
CA ASN A 253 13.82 6.19 11.62
C ASN A 253 14.45 7.05 10.52
N ALA A 254 14.32 6.64 9.25
CA ALA A 254 14.85 7.36 8.10
C ALA A 254 13.76 7.88 7.16
N GLY A 255 12.54 7.33 7.19
CA GLY A 255 11.39 7.76 6.39
C GLY A 255 10.37 8.57 7.19
N HIS A 256 9.59 7.90 8.06
CA HIS A 256 8.39 8.46 8.67
C HIS A 256 8.66 9.62 9.63
N ILE A 257 9.61 9.50 10.57
CA ILE A 257 9.92 10.58 11.52
C ILE A 257 10.45 11.82 10.79
N PRO A 258 11.46 11.72 9.89
CA PRO A 258 11.87 12.87 9.08
C PRO A 258 10.73 13.49 8.27
N ALA A 259 9.84 12.67 7.69
CA ALA A 259 8.71 13.14 6.90
C ALA A 259 7.69 13.88 7.76
N ALA A 260 7.40 13.39 8.96
CA ALA A 260 6.51 14.04 9.92
C ALA A 260 7.07 15.40 10.35
N LEU A 261 8.34 15.47 10.76
CA LEU A 261 8.99 16.73 11.15
C LEU A 261 9.00 17.75 10.02
N LEU A 262 9.33 17.32 8.80
CA LEU A 262 9.28 18.16 7.62
C LEU A 262 7.85 18.66 7.34
N SER A 263 6.84 17.80 7.55
CA SER A 263 5.44 18.16 7.39
C SER A 263 4.98 19.21 8.41
N ILE A 264 5.39 19.08 9.68
CA ILE A 264 5.14 20.11 10.71
C ILE A 264 5.75 21.45 10.27
N ILE A 265 7.01 21.45 9.81
CA ILE A 265 7.67 22.68 9.29
C ILE A 265 6.84 23.31 8.18
N LYS A 266 6.39 22.52 7.20
CA LYS A 266 5.63 23.02 6.05
C LYS A 266 4.27 23.56 6.45
N LEU A 267 3.56 22.88 7.34
CA LEU A 267 2.26 23.35 7.83
C LEU A 267 2.39 24.68 8.60
N LEU A 268 3.40 24.81 9.46
CA LEU A 268 3.70 26.07 10.16
C LEU A 268 4.08 27.21 9.20
N GLN A 269 4.95 26.95 8.21
CA GLN A 269 5.36 27.93 7.21
C GLN A 269 4.19 28.43 6.34
N ASN A 270 3.18 27.59 6.13
CA ASN A 270 1.97 27.93 5.38
C ASN A 270 0.88 28.57 6.24
N ASN A 271 1.12 28.79 7.54
CA ASN A 271 0.18 29.41 8.48
C ASN A 271 -1.19 28.71 8.47
N VAL A 272 -1.21 27.37 8.46
CA VAL A 272 -2.48 26.62 8.48
C VAL A 272 -3.24 26.76 9.81
N TRP A 273 -2.51 27.08 10.88
CA TRP A 273 -3.04 27.41 12.21
C TRP A 273 -2.78 28.87 12.57
N ASP A 274 -3.70 29.46 13.33
CA ASP A 274 -3.42 30.67 14.10
C ASP A 274 -2.49 30.31 15.26
N LEU A 275 -1.24 30.77 15.21
CA LEU A 275 -0.21 30.42 16.19
C LEU A 275 -0.52 30.91 17.61
N SER A 276 -1.26 32.01 17.76
CA SER A 276 -1.66 32.50 19.09
C SER A 276 -2.70 31.58 19.71
N ILE A 277 -3.70 31.15 18.92
CA ILE A 277 -4.72 30.19 19.37
C ILE A 277 -4.09 28.82 19.64
N MET A 278 -3.25 28.34 18.72
CA MET A 278 -2.54 27.06 18.86
C MET A 278 -1.68 27.05 20.12
N LYS A 279 -0.93 28.13 20.39
CA LYS A 279 -0.12 28.26 21.60
C LYS A 279 -0.96 28.27 22.88
N GLN A 280 -2.10 28.97 22.87
CA GLN A 280 -3.01 29.01 24.01
C GLN A 280 -3.54 27.61 24.33
N ILE A 281 -4.06 26.90 23.33
CA ILE A 281 -4.57 25.52 23.48
C ILE A 281 -3.47 24.58 23.95
N ALA A 282 -2.29 24.66 23.33
CA ALA A 282 -1.14 23.86 23.74
C ALA A 282 -0.75 24.12 25.20
N SER A 283 -0.77 25.39 25.65
CA SER A 283 -0.49 25.74 27.04
C SER A 283 -1.55 25.20 28.01
N ASP A 284 -2.84 25.32 27.66
CA ASP A 284 -3.95 24.82 28.47
C ASP A 284 -3.91 23.28 28.62
N LEU A 285 -3.45 22.59 27.58
CA LEU A 285 -3.29 21.14 27.54
C LEU A 285 -1.90 20.65 27.99
N LYS A 286 -0.98 21.54 28.37
CA LYS A 286 0.40 21.22 28.77
C LYS A 286 1.22 20.48 27.69
N LEU A 287 1.04 20.89 26.43
CA LEU A 287 1.79 20.41 25.28
C LEU A 287 3.07 21.25 25.11
N ASP A 288 3.99 21.08 26.06
CA ASP A 288 5.17 21.94 26.23
C ASP A 288 6.09 21.96 25.00
N ASP A 289 6.23 20.84 24.28
CA ASP A 289 7.08 20.75 23.10
C ASP A 289 6.53 21.60 21.94
N ILE A 290 5.19 21.64 21.76
CA ILE A 290 4.56 22.55 20.80
C ILE A 290 4.78 24.00 21.20
N VAL A 291 4.56 24.35 22.48
CA VAL A 291 4.76 25.72 22.97
C VAL A 291 6.19 26.18 22.68
N GLN A 292 7.18 25.32 22.97
CA GLN A 292 8.59 25.58 22.71
C GLN A 292 8.87 25.80 21.22
N ILE A 293 8.30 24.99 20.33
CA ILE A 293 8.46 25.13 18.88
C ILE A 293 7.81 26.42 18.35
N ILE A 294 6.64 26.81 18.86
CA ILE A 294 5.98 28.06 18.45
C ILE A 294 6.85 29.26 18.87
N GLU A 295 7.44 29.23 20.06
CA GLU A 295 8.32 30.30 20.55
C GLU A 295 9.68 30.35 19.82
N ASN A 296 10.17 29.19 19.38
CA ASN A 296 11.45 29.08 18.67
C ASN A 296 11.38 28.08 17.51
N GLN A 297 10.86 28.51 16.36
CA GLN A 297 10.74 27.66 15.17
C GLN A 297 12.09 27.18 14.61
N GLN A 298 13.22 27.85 14.95
CA GLN A 298 14.55 27.39 14.55
C GLN A 298 14.92 26.06 15.23
N LEU A 299 14.39 25.78 16.42
CA LEU A 299 14.58 24.51 17.10
C LEU A 299 14.02 23.35 16.27
N LEU A 300 12.83 23.50 15.68
CA LEU A 300 12.23 22.49 14.81
C LEU A 300 13.10 22.19 13.59
N ILE A 301 13.68 23.23 12.97
CA ILE A 301 14.59 23.07 11.83
C ILE A 301 15.85 22.31 12.24
N GLN A 302 16.41 22.58 13.43
CA GLN A 302 17.57 21.87 13.95
C GLN A 302 17.27 20.38 14.21
N ILE A 303 16.14 20.09 14.87
CA ILE A 303 15.68 18.72 15.12
C ILE A 303 15.46 17.99 13.79
N SER A 304 14.76 18.59 12.84
CA SER A 304 14.54 18.01 11.51
C SER A 304 15.86 17.70 10.79
N ASN A 305 16.84 18.61 10.83
CA ASN A 305 18.15 18.38 10.20
C ASN A 305 18.96 17.24 10.84
N GLN A 306 18.82 17.05 12.15
CA GLN A 306 19.43 15.93 12.87
C GLN A 306 18.83 14.59 12.41
N TRP A 307 17.51 14.51 12.33
CA TRP A 307 16.78 13.33 11.86
C TRP A 307 16.97 13.05 10.36
N ASN A 308 17.08 14.07 9.51
CA ASN A 308 17.30 13.92 8.06
C ASN A 308 18.56 13.13 7.69
N ASN A 309 19.54 13.02 8.60
CA ASN A 309 20.77 12.27 8.37
C ASN A 309 20.71 10.82 8.89
N ASN A 310 19.61 10.40 9.53
CA ASN A 310 19.54 9.08 10.15
C ASN A 310 19.63 7.92 9.15
N TRP A 311 19.26 8.11 7.88
CA TRP A 311 19.46 7.10 6.83
C TRP A 311 20.91 6.63 6.73
N LYS A 312 21.89 7.48 7.06
CA LYS A 312 23.33 7.13 7.02
C LYS A 312 23.69 6.04 8.02
N ARG A 313 22.90 5.87 9.09
CA ARG A 313 23.09 4.78 10.07
C ARG A 313 22.74 3.41 9.50
N PHE A 314 21.92 3.38 8.45
CA PHE A 314 21.49 2.16 7.76
C PHE A 314 22.32 1.89 6.50
N LEU A 315 23.27 2.75 6.15
CA LEU A 315 24.13 2.53 4.99
C LEU A 315 25.08 1.37 5.26
N TYR A 316 24.89 0.27 4.54
CA TYR A 316 25.75 -0.91 4.60
C TYR A 316 26.69 -0.95 3.39
N THR A 317 27.98 -1.08 3.65
CA THR A 317 29.04 -1.15 2.63
C THR A 317 29.86 -2.42 2.84
N LEU A 318 30.16 -3.12 1.75
CA LEU A 318 30.98 -4.33 1.74
C LEU A 318 32.24 -4.11 0.89
N GLN A 319 33.31 -4.84 1.19
CA GLN A 319 34.43 -4.93 0.26
C GLN A 319 34.01 -5.65 -1.03
N ASP A 320 34.67 -5.35 -2.15
CA ASP A 320 34.32 -5.92 -3.46
C ASP A 320 34.27 -7.44 -3.49
N SER A 321 35.18 -8.11 -2.77
CA SER A 321 35.22 -9.57 -2.67
C SER A 321 34.04 -10.12 -1.87
N GLU A 322 33.70 -9.50 -0.73
CA GLU A 322 32.61 -9.93 0.15
C GLU A 322 31.25 -9.76 -0.54
N ARG A 323 31.08 -8.63 -1.23
CA ARG A 323 29.90 -8.31 -2.02
C ARG A 323 29.67 -9.32 -3.15
N LYS A 324 30.71 -9.64 -3.93
CA LYS A 324 30.62 -10.65 -5.00
C LYS A 324 30.27 -12.02 -4.43
N GLN A 325 30.91 -12.40 -3.32
CA GLN A 325 30.62 -13.65 -2.66
C GLN A 325 29.17 -13.71 -2.15
N ALA A 326 28.63 -12.63 -1.57
CA ALA A 326 27.25 -12.57 -1.12
C ALA A 326 26.24 -12.76 -2.25
N LEU A 327 26.44 -12.06 -3.37
CA LEU A 327 25.61 -12.21 -4.56
C LEU A 327 25.68 -13.64 -5.14
N GLU A 328 26.87 -14.23 -5.23
CA GLU A 328 27.06 -15.61 -5.69
C GLU A 328 26.29 -16.60 -4.82
N ARG A 329 26.33 -16.45 -3.49
CA ARG A 329 25.56 -17.32 -2.58
C ARG A 329 24.06 -17.23 -2.81
N HIS A 330 23.53 -16.03 -2.99
CA HIS A 330 22.10 -15.85 -3.22
C HIS A 330 21.65 -16.39 -4.59
N ARG A 331 22.45 -16.15 -5.65
CA ARG A 331 22.24 -16.76 -6.98
C ARG A 331 22.14 -18.27 -6.91
N ASP A 332 23.04 -18.90 -6.16
CA ASP A 332 23.04 -20.34 -5.93
C ASP A 332 21.79 -20.79 -5.15
N TYR A 333 21.41 -20.04 -4.10
CA TYR A 333 20.22 -20.32 -3.29
C TYR A 333 18.93 -20.32 -4.14
N VAL A 334 18.73 -19.28 -4.95
CA VAL A 334 17.53 -19.14 -5.79
C VAL A 334 17.64 -19.86 -7.14
N LYS A 335 18.80 -20.46 -7.43
CA LYS A 335 19.11 -21.20 -8.66
C LYS A 335 18.94 -20.35 -9.93
N LYS A 336 19.35 -19.07 -9.86
CA LYS A 336 19.29 -18.12 -10.97
C LYS A 336 20.63 -17.41 -11.11
N ASN A 337 21.24 -17.52 -12.29
CA ASN A 337 22.54 -16.89 -12.56
C ASN A 337 22.37 -15.42 -12.94
N SER A 338 23.38 -14.60 -12.61
CA SER A 338 23.52 -13.21 -13.04
C SER A 338 25.01 -12.85 -13.12
N SER A 339 25.34 -11.90 -14.00
CA SER A 339 26.69 -11.33 -14.12
C SER A 339 26.79 -9.91 -13.56
N ALA A 340 25.72 -9.38 -12.97
CA ALA A 340 25.74 -8.02 -12.42
C ALA A 340 26.63 -7.94 -11.16
N SER A 341 27.09 -6.74 -10.82
CA SER A 341 27.83 -6.48 -9.57
C SER A 341 27.39 -5.14 -8.97
N PRO A 342 26.10 -5.03 -8.58
CA PRO A 342 25.47 -3.79 -8.09
C PRO A 342 25.98 -3.35 -6.70
N TYR A 343 25.55 -2.19 -6.23
CA TYR A 343 25.80 -1.64 -4.89
C TYR A 343 27.27 -1.34 -4.62
N LEU A 344 27.92 -0.65 -5.56
CA LEU A 344 29.32 -0.19 -5.40
C LEU A 344 29.48 0.77 -4.22
N ASP A 345 28.48 1.62 -4.00
CA ASP A 345 28.44 2.61 -2.92
C ASP A 345 27.72 2.10 -1.66
N GLY A 346 27.38 0.81 -1.62
CA GLY A 346 26.54 0.19 -0.60
C GLY A 346 25.04 0.29 -0.89
N PHE A 347 24.22 -0.07 0.10
CA PHE A 347 22.76 0.05 0.06
C PHE A 347 22.22 0.41 1.44
N LEU A 348 20.96 0.83 1.50
CA LEU A 348 20.29 1.11 2.77
C LEU A 348 19.65 -0.18 3.32
N ALA A 349 20.17 -0.63 4.45
CA ALA A 349 19.76 -1.86 5.12
C ALA A 349 18.42 -1.69 5.85
N LEU A 350 17.70 -2.81 6.01
CA LEU A 350 16.34 -2.86 6.54
C LEU A 350 16.19 -2.29 7.95
N SER A 351 17.09 -2.66 8.86
CA SER A 351 16.95 -2.33 10.27
C SER A 351 18.30 -2.34 11.00
N LEU A 352 18.28 -1.90 12.27
CA LEU A 352 19.40 -2.06 13.21
C LEU A 352 18.97 -2.94 14.39
N SER A 353 19.89 -3.73 14.94
CA SER A 353 19.71 -4.46 16.20
C SER A 353 19.61 -3.52 17.40
N ASN A 354 19.30 -4.07 18.57
CA ASN A 354 19.31 -3.34 19.85
C ASN A 354 20.69 -2.71 20.16
N GLU A 355 21.78 -3.38 19.77
CA GLU A 355 23.17 -2.90 19.86
C GLU A 355 23.55 -1.97 18.68
N LYS A 356 22.57 -1.60 17.86
CA LYS A 356 22.70 -0.72 16.69
C LYS A 356 23.60 -1.30 15.59
N GLN A 357 23.69 -2.64 15.52
CA GLN A 357 24.35 -3.33 14.41
C GLN A 357 23.41 -3.40 13.21
N ILE A 358 23.96 -3.26 12.00
CA ILE A 358 23.16 -3.26 10.78
C ILE A 358 22.64 -4.67 10.47
N ILE A 359 21.36 -4.79 10.11
CA ILE A 359 20.73 -6.00 9.58
C ILE A 359 20.64 -5.87 8.05
N PRO A 360 21.59 -6.44 7.28
CA PRO A 360 21.89 -6.03 5.90
C PRO A 360 20.96 -6.68 4.87
N ILE A 361 19.67 -6.34 4.94
CA ILE A 361 18.65 -6.80 4.01
C ILE A 361 18.28 -5.67 3.04
N ILE A 362 18.37 -5.93 1.74
CA ILE A 362 17.88 -5.02 0.70
C ILE A 362 16.36 -4.98 0.84
N ASN A 363 15.75 -3.81 0.83
CA ASN A 363 14.34 -3.64 1.18
C ASN A 363 13.66 -2.54 0.38
N SER A 364 12.34 -2.61 0.27
CA SER A 364 11.51 -1.61 -0.39
C SER A 364 11.17 -0.40 0.49
N ASP A 365 11.47 -0.44 1.79
CA ASP A 365 11.04 0.57 2.77
C ASP A 365 11.71 1.93 2.51
N VAL A 366 12.83 1.92 1.79
CA VAL A 366 13.49 3.12 1.24
C VAL A 366 12.55 4.00 0.41
N LEU A 367 11.43 3.45 -0.10
CA LEU A 367 10.40 4.22 -0.81
C LEU A 367 9.69 5.24 0.08
N PHE A 368 9.61 5.03 1.40
CA PHE A 368 9.06 6.03 2.31
C PHE A 368 9.92 7.28 2.40
N MET A 369 11.24 7.13 2.25
CA MET A 369 12.13 8.30 2.10
C MET A 369 11.84 9.04 0.79
N LEU A 370 11.69 8.31 -0.31
CA LEU A 370 11.41 8.88 -1.63
C LEU A 370 10.05 9.60 -1.68
N LEU A 371 9.08 9.13 -0.90
CA LEU A 371 7.71 9.68 -0.92
C LEU A 371 7.68 11.14 -0.47
N ASP A 372 8.36 11.46 0.64
CA ASP A 372 8.16 12.74 1.32
C ASP A 372 9.43 13.55 1.58
N LEU A 373 10.62 12.99 1.43
CA LEU A 373 11.85 13.70 1.76
C LEU A 373 12.47 14.39 0.55
N GLN A 374 13.26 15.40 0.84
CA GLN A 374 14.24 15.90 -0.11
C GLN A 374 15.44 14.96 -0.11
N ILE A 375 15.71 14.38 -1.26
CA ILE A 375 16.76 13.39 -1.44
C ILE A 375 17.90 14.04 -2.25
N ASP A 376 19.13 13.95 -1.75
CA ASP A 376 20.32 14.34 -2.50
C ASP A 376 20.70 13.28 -3.56
N ASP A 377 21.61 13.61 -4.48
CA ASP A 377 21.99 12.69 -5.57
C ASP A 377 22.49 11.32 -5.05
N LYS A 378 23.23 11.29 -3.93
CA LYS A 378 23.78 10.06 -3.36
C LYS A 378 22.65 9.19 -2.80
N ALA A 379 21.79 9.76 -1.96
CA ALA A 379 20.66 9.04 -1.39
C ALA A 379 19.68 8.58 -2.47
N MET A 380 19.48 9.36 -3.54
CA MET A 380 18.61 8.98 -4.66
C MET A 380 19.10 7.71 -5.36
N ASN A 381 20.41 7.62 -5.61
CA ASN A 381 21.02 6.42 -6.18
C ASN A 381 20.83 5.21 -5.26
N LEU A 382 21.13 5.36 -3.96
CA LEU A 382 20.98 4.29 -2.98
C LEU A 382 19.54 3.77 -2.84
N ILE A 383 18.56 4.67 -2.94
CA ILE A 383 17.12 4.34 -2.87
C ILE A 383 16.65 3.63 -4.13
N LEU A 384 17.09 4.05 -5.31
CA LEU A 384 16.57 3.55 -6.60
C LEU A 384 17.37 2.40 -7.19
N GLU A 385 18.63 2.18 -6.77
CA GLU A 385 19.44 1.06 -7.25
C GLU A 385 18.77 -0.31 -7.04
N PRO A 386 18.20 -0.63 -5.87
CA PRO A 386 17.48 -1.90 -5.67
C PRO A 386 16.38 -2.18 -6.70
N PHE A 387 15.68 -1.15 -7.18
CA PHE A 387 14.60 -1.27 -8.16
C PHE A 387 15.07 -1.21 -9.62
N ASN A 388 16.34 -0.92 -9.85
CA ASN A 388 16.94 -0.89 -11.19
C ASN A 388 17.81 -2.12 -11.48
N VAL A 389 18.23 -2.84 -10.45
CA VAL A 389 18.96 -4.11 -10.52
C VAL A 389 17.98 -5.27 -10.61
N GLU A 390 18.18 -6.16 -11.60
CA GLU A 390 17.35 -7.34 -11.77
C GLU A 390 17.63 -8.40 -10.69
N PHE A 391 16.57 -9.05 -10.21
CA PHE A 391 16.66 -10.26 -9.41
C PHE A 391 17.49 -11.32 -10.16
N PRO A 392 18.41 -12.05 -9.50
CA PRO A 392 18.54 -12.23 -8.04
C PRO A 392 19.30 -11.12 -7.30
N ASP A 393 20.02 -10.26 -8.01
CA ASP A 393 20.94 -9.33 -7.35
C ASP A 393 20.25 -8.07 -6.82
N GLY A 394 18.98 -7.85 -7.14
CA GLY A 394 18.19 -6.71 -6.71
C GLY A 394 16.70 -7.06 -6.58
N LEU A 395 15.87 -6.05 -6.41
CA LEU A 395 14.43 -6.23 -6.17
C LEU A 395 13.61 -6.30 -7.45
N PHE A 396 14.13 -5.83 -8.59
CA PHE A 396 13.34 -5.75 -9.82
C PHE A 396 13.18 -7.09 -10.52
N SER A 397 11.97 -7.43 -10.95
CA SER A 397 11.71 -8.58 -11.82
C SER A 397 10.57 -8.32 -12.80
N GLU A 398 10.38 -9.22 -13.77
CA GLU A 398 9.27 -9.16 -14.73
C GLU A 398 7.88 -9.37 -14.11
N ILE A 399 7.82 -9.89 -12.88
CA ILE A 399 6.57 -10.17 -12.14
C ILE A 399 6.31 -9.18 -11.00
N GLY A 400 7.14 -8.15 -10.85
CA GLY A 400 7.03 -7.16 -9.77
C GLY A 400 8.35 -6.88 -9.09
N ASN A 401 8.36 -5.86 -8.24
CA ASN A 401 9.48 -5.61 -7.34
C ASN A 401 9.28 -6.38 -6.04
N PHE A 402 10.30 -7.11 -5.59
CA PHE A 402 10.29 -7.78 -4.30
C PHE A 402 10.41 -6.78 -3.15
N VAL A 403 9.77 -7.07 -2.02
CA VAL A 403 9.80 -6.17 -0.85
C VAL A 403 11.07 -6.30 -0.02
N ALA A 404 11.76 -7.43 -0.11
CA ALA A 404 13.05 -7.64 0.52
C ALA A 404 13.90 -8.65 -0.27
N SER A 405 15.21 -8.62 -0.06
CA SER A 405 16.12 -9.69 -0.45
C SER A 405 17.33 -9.75 0.48
N ALA A 406 17.68 -10.96 0.88
CA ALA A 406 18.89 -11.26 1.66
C ALA A 406 20.14 -11.45 0.78
N ALA A 407 20.12 -10.99 -0.49
CA ALA A 407 21.23 -11.17 -1.44
C ALA A 407 22.59 -10.63 -0.96
N MET A 408 22.58 -9.67 -0.02
CA MET A 408 23.79 -9.09 0.57
C MET A 408 24.04 -9.52 2.02
N ALA A 409 23.23 -10.42 2.55
CA ALA A 409 23.37 -10.88 3.92
C ALA A 409 24.55 -11.84 4.08
N PRO A 410 25.33 -11.75 5.18
CA PRO A 410 26.41 -12.69 5.48
C PRO A 410 25.86 -14.06 5.96
N ASP A 411 26.64 -15.13 5.73
CA ASP A 411 26.29 -16.51 6.13
C ASP A 411 26.28 -16.73 7.64
N GLU A 412 27.14 -16.01 8.38
CA GLU A 412 27.43 -16.27 9.80
C GLU A 412 26.26 -15.89 10.72
N LEU A 413 25.32 -15.07 10.25
CA LEU A 413 24.13 -14.73 11.01
C LEU A 413 23.05 -15.80 10.81
N VAL A 414 23.24 -16.92 11.49
CA VAL A 414 22.15 -17.83 11.79
C VAL A 414 21.50 -17.34 13.08
N VAL A 415 20.33 -16.74 12.96
CA VAL A 415 19.63 -16.12 14.09
C VAL A 415 18.69 -17.15 14.72
N PRO A 416 18.62 -17.26 16.06
CA PRO A 416 17.57 -18.02 16.71
C PRO A 416 16.20 -17.57 16.18
N ASN A 417 15.44 -18.50 15.61
CA ASN A 417 14.17 -18.22 14.96
C ASN A 417 13.11 -19.24 15.41
N PRO A 418 12.25 -18.88 16.39
CA PRO A 418 12.17 -17.57 17.07
C PRO A 418 13.30 -17.35 18.10
N PRO A 419 13.54 -16.10 18.55
CA PRO A 419 14.49 -15.75 19.59
C PRO A 419 14.33 -16.62 20.84
N GLY A 420 15.46 -17.00 21.46
CA GLY A 420 15.45 -17.82 22.67
C GLY A 420 15.14 -19.31 22.45
N THR A 421 15.13 -19.78 21.20
CA THR A 421 14.96 -21.20 20.88
C THR A 421 16.24 -21.84 20.34
N THR A 422 16.23 -23.17 20.22
CA THR A 422 17.30 -23.95 19.58
C THR A 422 17.13 -24.06 18.06
N LYS A 423 16.10 -23.40 17.49
CA LYS A 423 15.88 -23.34 16.04
C LYS A 423 16.60 -22.14 15.47
N PHE A 424 17.19 -22.32 14.31
CA PHE A 424 18.13 -21.41 13.72
C PHE A 424 17.82 -21.30 12.22
N SER A 425 17.77 -20.08 11.69
CA SER A 425 17.55 -19.82 10.26
C SER A 425 18.59 -18.83 9.75
N SER A 426 19.06 -19.04 8.53
CA SER A 426 19.85 -18.02 7.84
C SER A 426 18.95 -16.88 7.35
N TYR A 427 19.52 -15.71 7.06
CA TYR A 427 18.77 -14.62 6.45
C TYR A 427 18.18 -15.00 5.08
N LEU A 428 18.84 -15.86 4.30
CA LEU A 428 18.30 -16.38 3.04
C LEU A 428 16.96 -17.11 3.25
N GLN A 429 16.84 -17.91 4.31
CA GLN A 429 15.58 -18.59 4.66
C GLN A 429 14.55 -17.61 5.24
N MET A 430 15.01 -16.62 6.01
CA MET A 430 14.15 -15.64 6.68
C MET A 430 13.50 -14.63 5.72
N PHE A 431 14.08 -14.45 4.53
CA PHE A 431 13.59 -13.53 3.51
C PHE A 431 13.40 -14.22 2.16
N ASP A 432 13.17 -15.55 2.14
CA ASP A 432 12.83 -16.24 0.89
C ASP A 432 11.42 -15.89 0.40
N ASN A 433 11.04 -16.45 -0.75
CA ASN A 433 9.75 -16.23 -1.38
C ASN A 433 8.57 -16.93 -0.65
N LEU A 434 8.81 -17.66 0.43
CA LEU A 434 7.76 -18.24 1.28
C LEU A 434 7.44 -17.35 2.48
N GLN A 435 8.33 -16.41 2.83
CA GLN A 435 8.11 -15.51 3.97
C GLN A 435 7.27 -14.28 3.58
N TYR A 436 6.36 -13.88 4.45
CA TYR A 436 5.35 -12.82 4.22
C TYR A 436 5.96 -11.45 3.89
N HIS A 437 7.17 -11.19 4.39
CA HIS A 437 7.95 -9.98 4.15
C HIS A 437 9.30 -10.25 3.46
N GLY A 438 9.45 -11.42 2.81
CA GLY A 438 10.66 -11.84 2.11
C GLY A 438 10.68 -11.43 0.63
N GLU A 439 11.14 -12.32 -0.23
CA GLU A 439 11.21 -12.17 -1.69
C GLU A 439 9.85 -12.38 -2.35
N VAL A 440 8.86 -11.62 -1.87
CA VAL A 440 7.47 -11.59 -2.34
C VAL A 440 7.13 -10.21 -2.85
N VAL A 441 6.05 -10.09 -3.61
CA VAL A 441 5.60 -8.82 -4.18
C VAL A 441 4.31 -8.38 -3.51
N TRP A 442 4.33 -7.17 -2.97
CA TRP A 442 3.17 -6.50 -2.41
C TRP A 442 2.63 -5.44 -3.37
N ALA A 443 1.35 -5.51 -3.72
CA ALA A 443 0.71 -4.61 -4.68
C ALA A 443 0.85 -3.14 -4.26
N TRP A 444 0.63 -2.85 -2.98
CA TRP A 444 0.67 -1.49 -2.46
C TRP A 444 2.09 -0.89 -2.49
N HIS A 445 3.15 -1.71 -2.39
CA HIS A 445 4.53 -1.24 -2.56
C HIS A 445 4.83 -0.81 -4.00
N LEU A 446 4.26 -1.51 -4.99
CA LEU A 446 4.35 -1.10 -6.39
C LEU A 446 3.64 0.24 -6.60
N VAL A 447 2.46 0.39 -5.99
CA VAL A 447 1.70 1.65 -5.97
C VAL A 447 2.51 2.77 -5.32
N LEU A 448 3.07 2.53 -4.13
CA LEU A 448 3.90 3.48 -3.40
C LEU A 448 5.08 3.96 -4.23
N MET A 449 5.81 3.05 -4.89
CA MET A 449 6.94 3.40 -5.76
C MET A 449 6.51 4.35 -6.88
N LYS A 450 5.40 4.04 -7.56
CA LYS A 450 4.87 4.88 -8.63
C LYS A 450 4.52 6.27 -8.11
N ILE A 451 3.87 6.35 -6.95
CA ILE A 451 3.48 7.63 -6.34
C ILE A 451 4.71 8.42 -5.94
N ALA A 452 5.66 7.82 -5.22
CA ALA A 452 6.87 8.47 -4.76
C ALA A 452 7.66 9.07 -5.93
N ILE A 453 7.87 8.31 -7.02
CA ILE A 453 8.56 8.82 -8.20
C ILE A 453 7.77 9.97 -8.87
N ASN A 454 6.44 9.85 -9.02
CA ASN A 454 5.63 10.92 -9.61
C ASN A 454 5.60 12.17 -8.73
N LYS A 455 5.60 12.02 -7.40
CA LYS A 455 5.63 13.13 -6.44
C LYS A 455 6.95 13.89 -6.53
N GLN A 456 8.09 13.17 -6.61
CA GLN A 456 9.41 13.77 -6.84
C GLN A 456 9.51 14.47 -8.21
N LEU A 457 8.91 13.90 -9.26
CA LEU A 457 8.85 14.49 -10.60
C LEU A 457 7.84 15.65 -10.73
N GLY A 458 7.10 15.99 -9.67
CA GLY A 458 6.06 17.03 -9.72
C GLY A 458 4.85 16.68 -10.60
N LYS A 459 4.57 15.38 -10.80
CA LYS A 459 3.48 14.84 -11.62
C LYS A 459 2.32 14.27 -10.79
N TRP A 460 2.46 14.22 -9.47
CA TRP A 460 1.40 13.78 -8.56
C TRP A 460 0.52 14.96 -8.13
N ILE A 461 -0.68 14.67 -7.62
CA ILE A 461 -1.67 15.70 -7.22
C ILE A 461 -1.18 16.55 -6.04
N THR A 462 -0.29 16.01 -5.21
CA THR A 462 0.42 16.74 -4.16
C THR A 462 1.91 16.80 -4.49
N PRO A 463 2.60 17.92 -4.20
CA PRO A 463 4.03 18.04 -4.46
C PRO A 463 4.85 17.27 -3.41
N ALA A 464 6.06 16.84 -3.78
CA ALA A 464 7.10 16.58 -2.79
C ALA A 464 7.46 17.90 -2.06
N PRO A 465 7.79 17.89 -0.77
CA PRO A 465 8.05 19.11 0.00
C PRO A 465 9.15 20.04 -0.55
N ILE A 466 10.06 19.56 -1.44
CA ILE A 466 11.13 20.35 -2.09
C ILE A 466 11.41 19.81 -3.51
N THR A 467 11.28 20.65 -4.55
CA THR A 467 11.13 20.21 -5.97
C THR A 467 12.22 20.66 -6.95
N LYS A 468 13.45 20.97 -6.48
CA LYS A 468 14.55 21.22 -7.43
C LYS A 468 15.41 19.98 -7.61
N LEU A 469 14.99 19.11 -8.53
CA LEU A 469 15.77 17.97 -8.97
C LEU A 469 16.98 18.41 -9.80
N SER A 470 18.12 17.74 -9.60
CA SER A 470 19.24 17.81 -10.53
C SER A 470 18.88 17.11 -11.86
N PRO A 471 19.55 17.43 -12.98
CA PRO A 471 19.33 16.73 -14.25
C PRO A 471 19.53 15.21 -14.15
N SER A 472 20.50 14.76 -13.34
CA SER A 472 20.77 13.33 -13.08
C SER A 472 19.63 12.67 -12.31
N GLN A 473 19.11 13.32 -11.26
CA GLN A 473 17.95 12.81 -10.52
C GLN A 473 16.73 12.70 -11.41
N HIS A 474 16.44 13.72 -12.21
CA HIS A 474 15.30 13.72 -13.12
C HIS A 474 15.41 12.59 -14.15
N ASP A 475 16.58 12.37 -14.74
CA ASP A 475 16.84 11.28 -15.67
C ASP A 475 16.68 9.90 -15.01
N LEU A 476 17.27 9.70 -13.82
CA LEU A 476 17.18 8.44 -13.08
C LEU A 476 15.73 8.10 -12.71
N LEU A 477 14.97 9.06 -12.16
CA LEU A 477 13.56 8.89 -11.83
C LEU A 477 12.72 8.54 -13.07
N THR A 478 12.95 9.25 -14.19
CA THR A 478 12.21 9.03 -15.43
C THR A 478 12.49 7.65 -16.03
N LYS A 479 13.76 7.22 -16.05
CA LYS A 479 14.15 5.88 -16.52
C LYS A 479 13.57 4.78 -15.64
N THR A 480 13.68 4.94 -14.33
CA THR A 480 13.13 4.00 -13.35
C THR A 480 11.61 3.87 -13.51
N LEU A 481 10.88 4.99 -13.60
CA LEU A 481 9.43 4.99 -13.82
C LEU A 481 9.04 4.33 -15.14
N THR A 482 9.82 4.55 -16.20
CA THR A 482 9.57 3.92 -17.51
C THR A 482 9.72 2.41 -17.43
N LYS A 483 10.81 1.92 -16.81
CA LYS A 483 11.07 0.50 -16.57
C LYS A 483 9.94 -0.12 -15.73
N PHE A 484 9.55 0.55 -14.66
CA PHE A 484 8.47 0.15 -13.78
C PHE A 484 7.11 0.06 -14.50
N ASN A 485 6.74 1.08 -15.29
CA ASN A 485 5.48 1.07 -16.03
C ASN A 485 5.40 -0.09 -17.04
N ILE A 486 6.52 -0.42 -17.70
CA ILE A 486 6.59 -1.58 -18.60
C ILE A 486 6.36 -2.89 -17.83
N MET A 487 6.91 -3.02 -16.62
CA MET A 487 6.68 -4.16 -15.75
C MET A 487 5.21 -4.25 -15.32
N MET A 488 4.59 -3.15 -14.87
CA MET A 488 3.18 -3.12 -14.45
C MET A 488 2.23 -3.56 -15.57
N LEU A 489 2.53 -3.24 -16.83
CA LEU A 489 1.75 -3.70 -17.98
C LEU A 489 1.79 -5.23 -18.19
N LYS A 490 2.85 -5.91 -17.71
CA LYS A 490 3.03 -7.37 -17.85
C LYS A 490 2.32 -8.16 -16.75
N ILE A 491 2.29 -7.63 -15.54
CA ILE A 491 1.64 -8.28 -14.38
C ILE A 491 0.11 -8.35 -14.59
N GLY A 492 -0.47 -7.33 -15.24
CA GLY A 492 -1.91 -7.28 -15.54
C GLY A 492 -2.80 -7.26 -14.29
N GLY A 493 -4.12 -7.40 -14.46
CA GLY A 493 -5.11 -7.45 -13.36
C GLY A 493 -5.07 -8.74 -12.52
N GLN A 494 -3.97 -9.50 -12.58
CA GLN A 494 -3.72 -10.68 -11.74
C GLN A 494 -3.05 -10.32 -10.41
N ALA A 495 -2.92 -9.04 -10.08
CA ALA A 495 -2.39 -8.57 -8.81
C ALA A 495 -3.42 -8.82 -7.69
N SER A 496 -3.27 -9.94 -6.99
CA SER A 496 -3.71 -10.06 -5.60
C SER A 496 -2.96 -9.04 -4.74
N GLU A 497 -3.42 -8.81 -3.51
CA GLU A 497 -2.70 -7.99 -2.52
C GLU A 497 -1.19 -8.27 -2.45
N LEU A 498 -0.89 -9.57 -2.49
CA LEU A 498 0.42 -10.18 -2.29
C LEU A 498 0.53 -11.40 -3.19
N TRP A 499 1.69 -11.60 -3.81
CA TRP A 499 2.00 -12.82 -4.54
C TRP A 499 3.46 -13.24 -4.37
N THR A 500 3.70 -14.54 -4.53
CA THR A 500 5.01 -15.16 -4.60
C THR A 500 5.31 -15.62 -6.03
N TRP A 501 6.34 -16.45 -6.20
CA TRP A 501 6.81 -16.91 -7.49
C TRP A 501 7.44 -18.28 -7.41
N ILE A 502 7.49 -18.94 -8.56
CA ILE A 502 8.31 -20.13 -8.77
C ILE A 502 9.25 -19.90 -9.95
N TYR A 503 10.43 -20.52 -9.91
CA TYR A 503 11.36 -20.51 -11.02
C TYR A 503 11.10 -21.71 -11.94
N LYS A 504 10.60 -21.46 -13.14
CA LYS A 504 10.25 -22.51 -14.12
C LYS A 504 10.76 -22.14 -15.51
N ASN A 505 11.47 -23.07 -16.16
CA ASN A 505 12.00 -22.91 -17.52
C ASN A 505 12.83 -21.63 -17.71
N GLY A 506 13.66 -21.28 -16.72
CA GLY A 506 14.53 -20.11 -16.78
C GLY A 506 13.85 -18.76 -16.47
N LYS A 507 12.57 -18.75 -16.11
CA LYS A 507 11.79 -17.54 -15.85
C LYS A 507 11.08 -17.59 -14.50
N LEU A 508 10.81 -16.41 -13.94
CA LEU A 508 9.93 -16.27 -12.78
C LEU A 508 8.49 -16.37 -13.24
N VAL A 509 7.68 -17.15 -12.52
CA VAL A 509 6.25 -17.28 -12.76
C VAL A 509 5.52 -16.92 -11.47
N GLN A 510 4.66 -15.91 -11.55
CA GLN A 510 3.82 -15.47 -10.44
C GLN A 510 2.96 -16.62 -9.90
N GLN A 511 2.80 -16.68 -8.59
CA GLN A 511 1.95 -17.62 -7.86
C GLN A 511 1.21 -16.90 -6.73
N PRO A 512 -0.05 -17.27 -6.44
CA PRO A 512 -0.74 -16.78 -5.24
C PRO A 512 0.07 -17.09 -3.98
N TYR A 513 0.15 -16.14 -3.06
CA TYR A 513 0.78 -16.36 -1.76
C TYR A 513 -0.13 -17.23 -0.87
N GLY A 514 0.45 -18.09 -0.01
CA GLY A 514 -0.29 -18.90 0.99
C GLY A 514 -0.89 -20.23 0.49
N GLN A 515 -1.19 -20.39 -0.81
CA GLN A 515 -1.84 -21.61 -1.33
C GLN A 515 -1.00 -22.90 -1.25
N SER A 516 0.31 -22.80 -1.01
CA SER A 516 1.17 -23.98 -0.82
C SER A 516 1.07 -24.62 0.57
N ASN A 517 0.50 -23.92 1.57
CA ASN A 517 0.46 -24.38 2.97
C ASN A 517 -0.95 -24.72 3.50
N GLY A 518 -1.99 -24.68 2.66
CA GLY A 518 -3.36 -25.07 3.06
C GLY A 518 -4.11 -24.03 3.90
N ASP A 519 -3.64 -22.79 3.96
CA ASP A 519 -4.41 -21.67 4.54
C ASP A 519 -5.41 -21.14 3.50
N ASP A 520 -6.64 -21.64 3.58
CA ASP A 520 -7.77 -21.27 2.71
C ASP A 520 -8.53 -20.01 3.19
N THR A 521 -8.02 -19.28 4.19
CA THR A 521 -8.71 -18.10 4.73
C THR A 521 -8.18 -16.80 4.14
N SER A 522 -8.55 -16.49 2.89
CA SER A 522 -8.32 -15.17 2.29
C SER A 522 -9.45 -14.20 2.62
N ASN A 523 -9.13 -12.96 2.99
CA ASN A 523 -10.10 -11.88 2.98
C ASN A 523 -10.65 -11.67 1.56
N ALA A 524 -11.96 -11.44 1.44
CA ALA A 524 -12.61 -11.18 0.15
C ALA A 524 -12.19 -9.81 -0.43
N GLU A 525 -11.98 -8.82 0.44
CA GLU A 525 -11.52 -7.48 0.07
C GLU A 525 -10.52 -6.99 1.12
N GLN A 526 -9.41 -6.38 0.71
CA GLN A 526 -8.44 -5.75 1.60
C GLN A 526 -8.12 -4.35 1.11
N LEU A 527 -7.94 -3.41 2.03
CA LEU A 527 -7.67 -2.01 1.72
C LEU A 527 -6.38 -1.87 0.89
N TRP A 528 -5.36 -2.66 1.21
CA TRP A 528 -4.11 -2.78 0.44
C TRP A 528 -4.32 -3.22 -1.01
N SER A 529 -5.28 -4.12 -1.26
CA SER A 529 -5.61 -4.59 -2.61
C SER A 529 -6.26 -3.51 -3.46
N VAL A 530 -7.22 -2.80 -2.88
CA VAL A 530 -8.01 -1.78 -3.59
C VAL A 530 -7.29 -0.44 -3.71
N ALA A 531 -6.24 -0.20 -2.92
CA ALA A 531 -5.39 0.99 -3.03
C ALA A 531 -4.76 1.17 -4.43
N GLY A 532 -4.53 0.07 -5.17
CA GLY A 532 -4.08 0.11 -6.56
C GLY A 532 -5.00 0.88 -7.51
N LEU A 533 -6.26 1.08 -7.11
CA LEU A 533 -7.25 1.88 -7.85
C LEU A 533 -6.81 3.33 -8.02
N GLY A 534 -6.15 3.91 -7.01
CA GLY A 534 -5.75 5.33 -7.00
C GLY A 534 -4.88 5.71 -8.20
N PRO A 535 -3.66 5.16 -8.33
CA PRO A 535 -2.79 5.42 -9.47
C PRO A 535 -3.35 4.93 -10.81
N LEU A 536 -4.16 3.87 -10.80
CA LEU A 536 -4.73 3.31 -12.03
C LEU A 536 -5.75 4.28 -12.66
N LEU A 537 -6.72 4.74 -11.86
CA LEU A 537 -7.72 5.69 -12.34
C LEU A 537 -7.10 7.07 -12.56
N TRP A 538 -6.10 7.46 -11.76
CA TRP A 538 -5.29 8.66 -12.01
C TRP A 538 -4.63 8.64 -13.40
N ASP A 539 -3.98 7.55 -13.80
CA ASP A 539 -3.40 7.44 -15.14
C ASP A 539 -4.45 7.66 -16.23
N TYR A 540 -5.64 7.07 -16.07
CA TYR A 540 -6.73 7.26 -17.02
C TYR A 540 -7.24 8.70 -17.05
N MET A 541 -7.21 9.42 -15.92
CA MET A 541 -7.53 10.85 -15.89
C MET A 541 -6.53 11.69 -16.68
N GLN A 542 -5.29 11.22 -16.84
CA GLN A 542 -4.26 11.90 -17.66
C GLN A 542 -4.33 11.54 -19.15
N MET A 543 -5.17 10.59 -19.54
CA MET A 543 -5.30 10.14 -20.93
C MET A 543 -6.35 10.95 -21.70
N THR A 544 -6.07 11.23 -22.96
CA THR A 544 -7.06 11.71 -23.93
C THR A 544 -8.09 10.61 -24.23
N TRP A 545 -9.25 11.01 -24.76
CA TRP A 545 -10.29 10.06 -25.18
C TRP A 545 -9.76 8.99 -26.15
N LEU A 546 -8.91 9.40 -27.11
CA LEU A 546 -8.31 8.48 -28.09
C LEU A 546 -7.38 7.46 -27.43
N GLN A 547 -6.60 7.88 -26.42
CA GLN A 547 -5.71 6.98 -25.68
C GLN A 547 -6.49 5.95 -24.86
N LEU A 548 -7.60 6.35 -24.24
CA LEU A 548 -8.46 5.44 -23.47
C LEU A 548 -9.04 4.33 -24.33
N HIS A 549 -9.46 4.67 -25.56
CA HIS A 549 -10.19 3.80 -26.49
C HIS A 549 -9.28 3.21 -27.58
N ILE A 550 -7.96 3.33 -27.50
CA ILE A 550 -7.07 2.96 -28.62
C ILE A 550 -7.23 1.49 -29.04
N VAL A 551 -7.41 0.57 -28.08
CA VAL A 551 -7.60 -0.86 -28.34
C VAL A 551 -8.96 -1.13 -28.97
N GLU A 552 -10.02 -0.53 -28.45
CA GLU A 552 -11.37 -0.66 -29.04
C GLU A 552 -11.41 -0.03 -30.43
N THR A 553 -10.74 1.11 -30.62
CA THR A 553 -10.63 1.81 -31.89
C THR A 553 -9.87 0.96 -32.90
N ILE A 554 -8.73 0.38 -32.53
CA ILE A 554 -7.98 -0.54 -33.39
C ILE A 554 -8.80 -1.79 -33.69
N PHE A 555 -9.48 -2.38 -32.71
CA PHE A 555 -10.34 -3.54 -32.91
C PHE A 555 -11.51 -3.23 -33.85
N ILE A 556 -12.17 -2.08 -33.68
CA ILE A 556 -13.22 -1.59 -34.57
C ILE A 556 -12.66 -1.40 -35.98
N ILE A 557 -11.50 -0.76 -36.14
CA ILE A 557 -10.84 -0.56 -37.44
C ILE A 557 -10.54 -1.91 -38.10
N ILE A 558 -9.92 -2.85 -37.39
CA ILE A 558 -9.61 -4.19 -37.90
C ILE A 558 -10.89 -4.93 -38.28
N THR A 559 -11.92 -4.88 -37.44
CA THR A 559 -13.22 -5.52 -37.70
C THR A 559 -13.87 -4.95 -38.95
N ILE A 560 -13.88 -3.62 -39.10
CA ILE A 560 -14.37 -2.94 -40.31
C ILE A 560 -13.59 -3.41 -41.54
N VAL A 561 -12.25 -3.47 -41.47
CA VAL A 561 -11.40 -3.94 -42.56
C VAL A 561 -11.73 -5.39 -42.94
N VAL A 562 -11.91 -6.28 -41.97
CA VAL A 562 -12.27 -7.69 -42.19
C VAL A 562 -13.65 -7.82 -42.84
N VAL A 563 -14.65 -7.07 -42.36
CA VAL A 563 -16.00 -7.06 -42.93
C VAL A 563 -16.00 -6.55 -44.38
N ILE A 564 -15.29 -5.45 -44.65
CA ILE A 564 -15.15 -4.90 -46.00
C ILE A 564 -14.45 -5.91 -46.93
N ALA A 565 -13.36 -6.52 -46.48
CA ALA A 565 -12.64 -7.54 -47.26
C ALA A 565 -13.53 -8.76 -47.55
N GLY A 566 -14.31 -9.23 -46.57
CA GLY A 566 -15.28 -10.31 -46.75
C GLY A 566 -16.37 -9.96 -47.76
N PHE A 567 -16.90 -8.73 -47.71
CA PHE A 567 -17.88 -8.24 -48.69
C PHE A 567 -17.30 -8.20 -50.10
N ILE A 568 -16.10 -7.65 -50.28
CA ILE A 568 -15.41 -7.60 -51.59
C ILE A 568 -15.18 -9.01 -52.14
N LEU A 569 -14.71 -9.95 -51.31
CA LEU A 569 -14.50 -11.35 -51.70
C LEU A 569 -15.82 -12.04 -52.08
N GLY A 570 -16.91 -11.77 -51.35
CA GLY A 570 -18.25 -12.25 -51.68
C GLY A 570 -18.75 -11.74 -53.03
N VAL A 571 -18.58 -10.45 -53.31
CA VAL A 571 -18.91 -9.84 -54.61
C VAL A 571 -18.08 -10.46 -55.73
N LEU A 572 -16.76 -10.63 -55.54
CA LEU A 572 -15.88 -11.28 -56.52
C LEU A 572 -16.27 -12.73 -56.78
N TYR A 573 -16.67 -13.47 -55.74
CA TYR A 573 -17.16 -14.85 -55.87
C TYR A 573 -18.46 -14.91 -56.69
N LEU A 574 -19.42 -14.01 -56.42
CA LEU A 574 -20.67 -13.91 -57.17
C LEU A 574 -20.44 -13.52 -58.63
N ILE A 575 -19.53 -12.59 -58.90
CA ILE A 575 -19.11 -12.26 -60.26
C ILE A 575 -18.55 -13.50 -60.95
N LYS A 576 -17.61 -14.23 -60.32
CA LYS A 576 -17.01 -15.44 -60.88
C LYS A 576 -18.04 -16.55 -61.16
N GLN A 577 -19.00 -16.76 -60.25
CA GLN A 577 -20.12 -17.68 -60.43
C GLN A 577 -20.97 -17.29 -61.64
N LYS A 578 -21.32 -16.00 -61.78
CA LYS A 578 -22.10 -15.49 -62.92
C LYS A 578 -21.34 -15.62 -64.24
N THR A 579 -20.03 -15.35 -64.25
CA THR A 579 -19.21 -15.55 -65.45
C THR A 579 -19.13 -17.03 -65.81
N LYS A 580 -18.98 -17.94 -64.84
CA LYS A 580 -18.99 -19.39 -65.07
C LYS A 580 -20.33 -19.88 -65.63
N ALA A 581 -21.45 -19.42 -65.07
CA ALA A 581 -22.79 -19.73 -65.58
C ALA A 581 -23.00 -19.21 -67.02
N ASN A 582 -22.48 -18.01 -67.33
CA ASN A 582 -22.52 -17.47 -68.69
C ASN A 582 -21.64 -18.29 -69.67
N TYR A 583 -20.46 -18.77 -69.25
CA TYR A 583 -19.63 -19.64 -70.07
C TYR A 583 -20.27 -21.02 -70.29
N GLU A 584 -20.92 -21.59 -69.28
CA GLU A 584 -21.66 -22.86 -69.41
C GLU A 584 -22.87 -22.70 -70.34
N ALA A 585 -23.59 -21.57 -70.29
CA ALA A 585 -24.69 -21.26 -71.22
C ALA A 585 -24.21 -21.08 -72.68
N ILE A 586 -23.03 -20.47 -72.90
CA ILE A 586 -22.42 -20.34 -74.23
C ILE A 586 -22.00 -21.72 -74.77
N ASN A 587 -21.45 -22.59 -73.92
CA ASN A 587 -20.98 -23.92 -74.29
C ASN A 587 -22.15 -24.88 -74.60
N ILE A 588 -23.30 -24.72 -73.92
CA ILE A 588 -24.54 -25.44 -74.25
C ILE A 588 -25.07 -25.02 -75.63
N ASN A 589 -25.05 -23.73 -75.97
CA ASN A 589 -25.50 -23.26 -77.29
C ASN A 589 -24.58 -23.73 -78.43
N GLN A 590 -23.28 -23.89 -78.20
CA GLN A 590 -22.36 -24.48 -79.20
C GLN A 590 -22.62 -25.97 -79.43
N LYS A 591 -22.95 -26.74 -78.39
CA LYS A 591 -23.31 -28.17 -78.52
C LYS A 591 -24.68 -28.46 -79.13
N VAL A 592 -25.53 -27.44 -79.27
CA VAL A 592 -26.84 -27.55 -79.96
C VAL A 592 -26.74 -27.13 -81.44
N GLN A 593 -25.61 -26.56 -81.87
CA GLN A 593 -25.34 -26.18 -83.26
C GLN A 593 -24.41 -27.15 -84.03
N GLU A 594 -23.80 -28.14 -83.36
CA GLU A 594 -23.24 -29.34 -83.99
C GLU A 594 -24.30 -30.46 -84.03
#